data_AF-A0A8I0H981-F1
#
_entry.id   AF-A0A8I0H981-F1
#
_cell.length_a   1.000
_cell.length_b   1.000
_cell.length_c   1.000
_cell.angle_alpha   90.00
_cell.angle_beta   90.00
_cell.angle_gamma   90.00
#
_symmetry.space_group_name_H-M   'P 1'
#
loop_
_entity.id
_entity.type
_entity.pdbx_description
1 polymer ?
#
loop_
_entity_poly.entity_id
_entity_poly.type
_entity_poly.pdbx_seq_one_letter_code
_entity_poly.pdbx_strand_id
1 'polypeptide(L)'
;GIILEFEFGTNWSNYSWFVGDIFGAPLAIEGLLAFFMEATFIAVMFFGWGKVSKRFHLTATWLTAFGATISSAWILIANAWMQY
;
A
#
# COMPACT_ATOMS: atom_id res chain seq x y z
N GLY A 1 6.83 -6.24 2.59
CA GLY A 1 6.81 -4.94 1.89
C GLY A 1 8.20 -4.59 1.44
N ILE A 2 8.92 -3.79 2.23
CA ILE A 2 10.23 -3.19 1.90
C ILE A 2 11.18 -4.09 1.10
N ILE A 3 11.50 -5.29 1.59
CA ILE A 3 12.45 -6.19 0.87
C ILE A 3 11.92 -6.58 -0.51
N LEU A 4 10.64 -6.98 -0.61
CA LEU A 4 10.02 -7.38 -1.87
C LEU A 4 9.92 -6.23 -2.88
N GLU A 5 9.66 -5.00 -2.38
CA GLU A 5 9.62 -3.80 -3.21
C GLU A 5 11.00 -3.52 -3.84
N PHE A 6 12.07 -3.63 -3.05
CA PHE A 6 13.42 -3.40 -3.54
C PHE A 6 13.98 -4.55 -4.40
N GLU A 7 13.53 -5.79 -4.21
CA GLU A 7 13.99 -6.94 -5.00
C GLU A 7 13.72 -6.78 -6.50
N PHE A 8 12.62 -6.12 -6.90
CA PHE A 8 12.35 -5.80 -8.31
C PHE A 8 13.49 -4.98 -8.93
N GLY A 9 14.10 -4.07 -8.16
CA GLY A 9 15.23 -3.25 -8.61
C GLY A 9 16.57 -3.96 -8.54
N THR A 10 16.85 -4.65 -7.42
CA THR A 10 18.19 -5.22 -7.17
C THR A 10 18.42 -6.54 -7.89
N ASN A 11 17.40 -7.41 -7.97
CA ASN A 11 17.54 -8.78 -8.47
C ASN A 11 16.89 -8.96 -9.85
N TRP A 12 15.96 -8.07 -10.22
CA TRP A 12 15.17 -8.15 -11.46
C TRP A 12 15.29 -6.87 -12.30
N SER A 13 16.48 -6.28 -12.38
CA SER A 13 16.72 -4.99 -13.04
C SER A 13 16.28 -4.94 -14.51
N ASN A 14 16.53 -6.00 -15.29
CA ASN A 14 16.09 -6.08 -16.69
C ASN A 14 14.56 -6.14 -16.82
N TYR A 15 13.88 -6.85 -15.92
CA TYR A 15 12.42 -6.89 -15.87
C TYR A 15 11.87 -5.48 -15.56
N SER A 16 12.40 -4.84 -14.52
CA SER A 16 12.01 -3.48 -14.13
C SER A 16 12.23 -2.46 -15.24
N TRP A 17 13.30 -2.61 -16.04
CA TRP A 17 13.52 -1.76 -17.21
C TRP A 17 12.51 -2.03 -18.34
N PHE A 18 12.15 -3.29 -18.58
CA PHE A 18 11.29 -3.68 -19.69
C PHE A 18 9.80 -3.37 -19.46
N VAL A 19 9.32 -3.52 -18.22
CA VAL A 19 7.88 -3.37 -17.90
C VAL A 19 7.57 -2.23 -16.92
N GLY A 20 8.59 -1.50 -16.46
CA GLY A 20 8.46 -0.51 -15.39
C GLY A 20 7.42 0.57 -15.64
N ASP A 21 7.23 0.99 -16.89
CA ASP A 21 6.24 2.01 -17.25
C ASP A 21 4.79 1.57 -16.96
N ILE A 22 4.50 0.26 -17.04
CA ILE A 22 3.16 -0.29 -16.79
C ILE A 22 3.08 -0.89 -15.39
N PHE A 23 4.03 -1.75 -15.03
CA PHE A 23 4.05 -2.45 -13.75
C PHE A 23 4.35 -1.51 -12.57
N GLY A 24 5.21 -0.50 -12.76
CA GLY A 24 5.61 0.41 -11.70
C GLY A 24 4.53 1.41 -11.29
N ALA A 25 3.60 1.76 -12.17
CA ALA A 25 2.55 2.73 -11.87
C ALA A 25 1.58 2.24 -10.77
N PRO A 26 1.03 1.00 -10.82
CA PRO A 26 0.26 0.43 -9.70
C PRO A 26 1.01 0.41 -8.37
N LEU A 27 2.30 0.03 -8.36
CA LEU A 27 3.12 -0.03 -7.15
C LEU A 27 3.34 1.36 -6.54
N ALA A 28 3.56 2.37 -7.38
CA ALA A 28 3.68 3.76 -6.91
C ALA A 28 2.37 4.28 -6.28
N ILE A 29 1.23 3.94 -6.87
CA ILE A 29 -0.09 4.32 -6.35
C ILE A 29 -0.38 3.61 -5.03
N GLU A 30 -0.05 2.32 -4.93
CA GLU A 30 -0.13 1.54 -3.68
C GLU A 30 0.64 2.25 -2.56
N GLY A 31 1.90 2.63 -2.82
CA GLY A 31 2.75 3.31 -1.83
C GLY A 31 2.24 4.68 -1.40
N LEU A 32 1.86 5.54 -2.35
CA LEU A 32 1.44 6.91 -2.07
C LEU A 32 0.07 7.01 -1.39
N LEU A 33 -0.89 6.17 -1.79
CA LEU A 33 -2.26 6.25 -1.28
C LEU A 33 -2.53 5.24 -0.18
N ALA A 34 -2.37 3.96 -0.48
CA ALA A 34 -2.88 2.89 0.37
C ALA A 34 -1.96 2.66 1.58
N PHE A 35 -0.66 2.53 1.33
CA PHE A 35 0.33 2.33 2.39
C PHE A 35 0.45 3.55 3.30
N PHE A 36 0.46 4.76 2.75
CA PHE A 36 0.53 5.98 3.56
C PHE A 36 -0.70 6.15 4.46
N MET A 37 -1.89 5.87 3.93
CA MET A 37 -3.15 5.90 4.68
C MET A 37 -3.13 4.87 5.81
N GLU A 38 -2.78 3.62 5.49
CA GLU A 38 -2.70 2.54 6.47
C GLU A 38 -1.68 2.87 7.58
N ALA A 39 -0.45 3.23 7.22
CA ALA A 39 0.62 3.55 8.19
C ALA A 39 0.27 4.74 9.10
N THR A 40 -0.46 5.72 8.58
CA THR A 40 -0.89 6.90 9.36
C THR A 40 -2.03 6.53 10.33
N PHE A 41 -3.10 5.90 9.83
CA PHE A 41 -4.29 5.64 10.63
C PHE A 41 -4.16 4.43 11.55
N ILE A 42 -3.27 3.47 11.25
CA ILE A 42 -2.98 2.36 12.16
C ILE A 42 -2.36 2.87 13.48
N ALA A 43 -1.53 3.91 13.42
CA ALA A 43 -0.98 4.55 14.61
C ALA A 43 -2.09 5.18 15.47
N VAL A 44 -3.08 5.82 14.84
CA VAL A 44 -4.26 6.37 15.55
C VAL A 44 -5.12 5.25 16.13
N MET A 45 -5.31 4.15 15.41
CA MET A 45 -6.09 2.99 15.85
C MET A 45 -5.53 2.40 17.16
N PHE A 46 -4.21 2.21 17.25
CA PHE A 46 -3.58 1.66 18.45
C PHE A 46 -3.38 2.69 19.57
N PHE A 47 -2.93 3.90 19.24
CA PHE A 47 -2.46 4.87 20.26
C PHE A 47 -3.41 6.05 20.50
N GLY A 48 -4.50 6.17 19.75
CA GLY A 48 -5.44 7.29 19.81
C GLY A 48 -6.46 7.21 20.95
N TRP A 49 -6.55 6.11 21.68
CA TRP A 49 -7.49 5.96 22.80
C TRP A 49 -7.32 7.07 23.84
N GLY A 50 -8.41 7.78 24.14
CA GLY A 50 -8.41 8.92 25.07
C GLY A 50 -7.67 10.17 24.59
N LYS A 51 -7.01 10.14 23.42
CA LYS A 51 -6.30 11.27 22.81
C LYS A 51 -7.06 11.93 21.66
N VAL A 52 -7.95 11.18 21.01
CA VAL A 52 -8.82 11.67 19.93
C VAL A 52 -10.30 11.42 20.26
N SER A 53 -11.20 12.11 19.57
CA SER A 53 -12.64 11.89 19.73
C SER A 53 -13.02 10.46 19.31
N LYS A 54 -14.07 9.89 19.92
CA LYS A 54 -14.57 8.55 19.60
C LYS A 54 -14.92 8.38 18.11
N ARG A 55 -15.48 9.44 17.50
CA ARG A 55 -15.82 9.45 16.06
C ARG A 55 -14.57 9.39 15.20
N PHE A 56 -13.57 10.21 15.52
CA PHE A 56 -12.30 10.20 14.78
C PHE A 56 -11.56 8.88 14.91
N HIS A 57 -11.54 8.27 16.11
CA HIS A 57 -10.93 6.96 16.31
C HIS A 57 -11.62 5.86 15.47
N LEU A 58 -12.96 5.88 15.43
CA LEU A 58 -13.73 4.97 14.57
C LEU A 58 -13.44 5.19 13.08
N THR A 59 -13.43 6.45 12.62
CA THR A 59 -13.09 6.78 11.23
C THR A 59 -11.68 6.33 10.88
N ALA A 60 -10.69 6.59 11.74
CA ALA A 60 -9.32 6.13 11.55
C ALA A 60 -9.24 4.60 11.43
N THR A 61 -9.97 3.88 12.27
CA THR A 61 -10.02 2.41 12.20
C THR A 61 -10.60 1.91 10.87
N TRP A 62 -11.67 2.54 10.37
CA TRP A 62 -12.21 2.23 9.04
C TRP A 62 -11.24 2.57 7.90
N LEU A 63 -10.55 3.70 7.99
CA LEU A 63 -9.56 4.11 6.99
C LEU A 63 -8.36 3.16 6.97
N THR A 64 -7.94 2.62 8.11
CA THR A 64 -6.91 1.56 8.16
C THR A 64 -7.36 0.32 7.40
N ALA A 65 -8.58 -0.17 7.66
CA ALA A 65 -9.11 -1.35 6.97
C ALA A 65 -9.28 -1.13 5.45
N PHE A 66 -9.71 0.07 5.06
CA PHE A 66 -9.85 0.44 3.66
C PHE A 66 -8.49 0.56 2.96
N GLY A 67 -7.50 1.18 3.60
CA GLY A 67 -6.13 1.26 3.11
C GLY A 67 -5.54 -0.12 2.83
N ALA A 68 -5.64 -1.04 3.79
CA ALA A 68 -5.17 -2.42 3.61
C ALA A 68 -5.87 -3.15 2.45
N THR A 69 -7.16 -2.90 2.24
CA THR A 69 -7.93 -3.50 1.14
C THR A 69 -7.55 -2.91 -0.22
N ILE A 70 -7.25 -1.60 -0.29
CA ILE A 70 -6.76 -0.99 -1.53
C ILE A 70 -5.34 -1.45 -1.84
N SER A 71 -4.46 -1.59 -0.84
CA SER A 71 -3.11 -2.12 -1.03
C SER A 71 -3.18 -3.51 -1.66
N SER A 72 -4.04 -4.39 -1.12
CA SER A 72 -4.21 -5.73 -1.67
C SER A 72 -4.79 -5.71 -3.10
N ALA A 73 -5.69 -4.79 -3.43
CA ALA A 73 -6.20 -4.63 -4.78
C ALA A 73 -5.08 -4.26 -5.78
N TRP A 74 -4.22 -3.28 -5.45
CA TRP A 74 -3.16 -2.85 -6.37
C TRP A 74 -2.09 -3.90 -6.60
N ILE A 75 -1.63 -4.58 -5.55
CA ILE A 75 -0.64 -5.64 -5.72
C ILE A 75 -1.19 -6.81 -6.54
N LEU A 76 -2.49 -7.12 -6.40
CA LEU A 76 -3.16 -8.14 -7.21
C LEU A 76 -3.37 -7.69 -8.66
N ILE A 77 -3.68 -6.41 -8.91
CA ILE A 77 -3.75 -5.87 -10.27
C ILE A 77 -2.39 -5.98 -10.97
N ALA A 78 -1.31 -5.61 -10.28
CA ALA A 78 0.04 -5.74 -10.79
C ALA A 78 0.38 -7.20 -11.10
N ASN A 79 0.01 -8.13 -10.21
CA ASN A 79 0.21 -9.57 -10.43
C ASN A 79 -0.65 -10.12 -11.58
N ALA A 80 -1.91 -9.70 -11.70
CA ALA A 80 -2.80 -10.13 -12.77
C ALA A 80 -2.29 -9.67 -14.15
N TRP A 81 -1.76 -8.45 -14.25
CA TRP A 81 -1.12 -7.95 -15.45
C TRP A 81 0.13 -8.75 -15.85
N MET A 82 0.87 -9.30 -14.88
CA MET A 82 1.99 -10.19 -15.19
C MET A 82 1.54 -11.53 -15.83
N GLN A 83 0.27 -11.92 -15.64
CA GLN A 83 -0.27 -13.18 -16.14
C GLN A 83 -0.93 -13.06 -17.52
N TYR A 84 -1.51 -11.90 -17.86
CA TYR A 84 -2.33 -11.67 -19.06
C TYR A 84 -1.93 -10.38 -19.78
#